data_AF-A0A6P4DTW7-F1
#
_entry.id   AF-A0A6P4DTW7-F1
#
_cell.length_a   1.000
_cell.length_b   1.000
_cell.length_c   1.000
_cell.angle_alpha   90.00
_cell.angle_beta   90.00
_cell.angle_gamma   90.00
#
_symmetry.space_group_name_H-M   'P 1'
#
loop_
_entity.id
_entity.type
_entity.pdbx_description
1 polymer ?
#
loop_
_entity_poly.entity_id
_entity_poly.type
_entity_poly.pdbx_seq_one_letter_code
_entity_poly.pdbx_strand_id
1 'polypeptide(L)'
;SQHSLYFACDLFSEKYVEYCFVYVSQAISGAVADVRMDCVPTLPVSDSDTGGWGPWSDWTPCSTNCLGGTRNRYRFCDSPPPRYGAKFCEVCNVTPASNPVD
;
A
#
# COMPACT_ATOMS: atom_id res chain seq x y z
N SER A 1 -20.77 -16.39 10.01
CA SER A 1 -21.81 -15.63 9.29
C SER A 1 -21.13 -14.49 8.54
N GLN A 2 -21.38 -14.35 7.24
CA GLN A 2 -20.90 -13.18 6.49
C GLN A 2 -21.93 -12.08 6.67
N HIS A 3 -21.54 -10.95 7.25
CA HIS A 3 -22.39 -9.78 7.39
C HIS A 3 -21.99 -8.79 6.30
N SER A 4 -22.94 -8.46 5.42
CA SER A 4 -22.77 -7.43 4.40
C SER A 4 -23.51 -6.17 4.84
N LEU A 5 -22.85 -5.03 4.74
CA LEU A 5 -23.46 -3.72 4.94
C LEU A 5 -23.66 -3.06 3.59
N TYR A 6 -24.79 -2.38 3.42
CA TYR A 6 -25.12 -1.63 2.21
C TYR A 6 -25.24 -0.15 2.58
N PHE A 7 -24.60 0.71 1.80
CA PHE A 7 -24.65 2.17 1.96
C PHE A 7 -25.34 2.78 0.75
N ALA A 8 -26.03 3.90 0.96
CA ALA A 8 -26.63 4.65 -0.14
C ALA A 8 -25.54 5.33 -0.98
N CYS A 9 -25.74 5.43 -2.30
CA CYS A 9 -24.72 5.93 -3.23
C CYS A 9 -24.42 7.42 -3.06
N ASP A 10 -25.33 8.18 -2.47
CA ASP A 10 -25.26 9.63 -2.25
C ASP A 10 -24.30 10.03 -1.12
N LEU A 11 -24.02 9.11 -0.19
CA LEU A 11 -22.92 9.24 0.79
C LEU A 11 -21.56 9.42 0.13
N PHE A 12 -21.41 8.96 -1.12
CA PHE A 12 -20.17 8.97 -1.88
C PHE A 12 -20.10 10.09 -2.93
N SER A 13 -20.72 11.23 -2.64
CA SER A 13 -20.86 12.36 -3.57
C SER A 13 -19.60 13.22 -3.74
N GLU A 14 -18.66 13.16 -2.79
CA GLU A 14 -17.39 13.87 -2.88
C GLU A 14 -16.35 13.05 -3.63
N LYS A 15 -15.61 13.66 -4.55
CA LYS A 15 -14.74 12.93 -5.50
C LYS A 15 -13.41 12.54 -4.84
N TYR A 16 -13.46 11.64 -3.87
CA TYR A 16 -12.27 11.09 -3.22
C TYR A 16 -11.71 9.89 -4.00
N VAL A 17 -10.42 9.61 -3.77
CA VAL A 17 -9.71 8.49 -4.39
C VAL A 17 -10.15 7.16 -3.77
N GLU A 18 -10.52 7.17 -2.49
CA GLU A 18 -11.04 6.03 -1.73
C GLU A 18 -11.97 6.48 -0.60
N TYR A 19 -12.77 5.55 -0.07
CA TYR A 19 -13.55 5.72 1.14
C TYR A 19 -13.08 4.73 2.21
N CYS A 20 -12.76 5.25 3.39
CA CYS A 20 -12.33 4.43 4.52
C CYS A 20 -13.44 4.25 5.55
N PHE A 21 -13.69 3.00 5.94
CA PHE A 21 -14.66 2.61 6.96
C PHE A 21 -13.91 2.27 8.24
N VAL A 22 -14.27 2.94 9.34
CA VAL A 22 -13.71 2.68 10.67
C VAL A 22 -14.70 1.84 11.46
N TYR A 23 -14.29 0.63 11.77
CA TYR A 23 -15.04 -0.30 12.60
C TYR A 23 -14.46 -0.27 14.01
N VAL A 24 -15.29 0.14 14.98
CA VAL A 24 -14.92 0.15 16.39
C VAL A 24 -15.72 -0.93 17.09
N SER A 25 -15.04 -1.93 17.64
CA SER A 25 -15.67 -2.91 18.52
C SER A 25 -15.56 -2.43 19.97
N GLN A 26 -16.70 -2.21 20.61
CA GLN A 26 -16.78 -1.78 22.00
C GLN A 26 -17.46 -2.84 22.85
N ALA A 27 -16.83 -3.20 23.96
CA ALA A 27 -17.45 -4.03 24.99
C ALA A 27 -18.56 -3.23 25.70
N ILE A 28 -19.51 -3.94 26.33
CA ILE A 28 -20.58 -3.31 27.15
C ILE A 28 -20.00 -2.42 28.26
N SER A 29 -18.79 -2.74 28.74
CA SER A 29 -18.05 -1.93 29.71
C SER A 29 -17.50 -0.61 29.14
N GLY A 30 -17.65 -0.37 27.84
CA GLY A 30 -17.07 0.78 27.13
C GLY A 30 -15.60 0.58 26.73
N ALA A 31 -14.98 -0.56 27.05
CA ALA A 31 -13.63 -0.86 26.60
C ALA A 31 -13.61 -1.13 25.08
N VAL A 32 -12.81 -0.35 24.33
CA VAL A 32 -12.56 -0.60 22.91
C VAL A 32 -11.66 -1.83 22.79
N ALA A 33 -12.15 -2.86 22.11
CA ALA A 33 -11.44 -4.12 21.96
C ALA A 33 -10.57 -4.14 20.69
N ASP A 34 -11.05 -3.52 19.61
CA ASP A 34 -10.36 -3.46 18.32
C ASP A 34 -10.86 -2.27 17.50
N VAL A 35 -9.95 -1.65 16.77
CA VAL A 35 -10.23 -0.61 15.76
C VAL A 35 -9.68 -1.09 14.44
N ARG A 36 -10.58 -1.38 13.50
CA ARG A 36 -10.21 -1.78 12.15
C ARG A 36 -10.57 -0.67 11.17
N MET A 37 -9.65 -0.36 10.26
CA MET A 37 -9.89 0.55 9.16
C MET A 37 -9.76 -0.23 7.85
N ASP A 38 -10.81 -0.20 7.04
CA ASP A 38 -10.77 -0.76 5.68
C ASP A 38 -11.08 0.37 4.69
N CYS A 39 -10.20 0.57 3.72
CA CYS A 39 -10.40 1.54 2.65
C CYS A 39 -10.82 0.85 1.35
N VAL A 40 -11.78 1.44 0.64
CA VAL A 40 -12.34 0.93 -0.61
C VAL A 40 -12.16 1.99 -1.69
N PRO A 41 -11.50 1.66 -2.81
CA PRO A 41 -11.28 2.60 -3.89
C PRO A 41 -12.61 2.97 -4.58
N THR A 42 -12.71 4.23 -5.06
CA THR A 42 -13.94 4.73 -5.69
C THR A 42 -14.13 4.25 -7.13
N LEU A 43 -13.06 3.75 -7.73
CA LEU A 43 -13.04 3.17 -9.06
C LEU A 43 -12.48 1.74 -8.99
N PRO A 44 -12.91 0.83 -9.89
CA PRO A 44 -12.36 -0.52 -9.93
C PRO A 44 -10.86 -0.45 -10.22
N VAL A 45 -10.05 -1.01 -9.32
CA VAL A 45 -8.60 -1.11 -9.49
C VAL A 45 -8.29 -2.22 -10.49
N SER A 46 -7.49 -1.90 -11.51
CA SER A 46 -6.88 -2.87 -12.41
C SER A 46 -5.40 -3.09 -12.05
N ASP A 47 -4.81 -4.19 -12.52
CA ASP A 47 -3.37 -4.44 -12.32
C ASP A 47 -2.49 -3.33 -12.91
N SER A 48 -2.95 -2.69 -14.01
CA SER A 48 -2.26 -1.54 -14.60
C SER A 48 -2.34 -0.25 -13.80
N ASP A 49 -3.22 -0.19 -12.79
CA ASP A 49 -3.32 0.94 -11.87
C ASP A 49 -2.40 0.81 -10.66
N THR A 50 -1.75 -0.35 -10.46
CA THR A 50 -0.73 -0.51 -9.41
C THR A 50 0.52 0.30 -9.71
N GLY A 51 1.19 0.77 -8.65
CA GLY A 51 2.40 1.56 -8.78
C GLY A 51 3.56 0.74 -9.35
N GLY A 52 4.33 1.35 -10.25
CA GLY A 52 5.57 0.79 -10.80
C GLY A 52 6.81 1.45 -10.18
N TRP A 53 7.84 0.63 -9.93
CA TRP A 53 9.12 1.12 -9.45
C TRP A 53 9.81 1.95 -10.54
N GLY A 54 10.11 3.20 -10.22
CA GLY A 54 10.99 4.05 -11.01
C GLY A 54 12.43 3.56 -11.01
N PRO A 55 13.29 4.21 -11.81
CA PRO A 55 14.70 3.88 -11.86
C PRO A 55 15.35 4.05 -10.49
N TRP A 56 16.39 3.26 -10.23
CA TRP A 56 17.24 3.47 -9.07
C TRP A 56 18.01 4.78 -9.20
N SER A 57 18.12 5.50 -8.09
CA SER A 57 19.06 6.60 -7.94
C SER A 57 20.49 6.09 -8.06
N ASP A 58 21.41 7.04 -8.25
CA ASP A 58 22.82 6.77 -8.05
C ASP A 58 23.09 6.28 -6.63
N TRP A 59 24.16 5.50 -6.50
CA TRP A 59 24.68 5.08 -5.21
C TRP A 59 25.17 6.28 -4.41
N THR A 60 24.85 6.31 -3.12
CA THR A 60 25.51 7.24 -2.20
C THR A 60 27.00 6.91 -2.13
N PRO A 61 27.84 7.90 -1.78
CA PRO A 61 29.22 7.62 -1.38
C PRO A 61 29.29 6.58 -0.26
N CYS A 62 30.41 5.88 -0.15
CA CYS A 62 30.65 4.97 0.96
C CYS A 62 30.63 5.75 2.29
N SER A 63 29.93 5.21 3.28
CA SER A 63 29.89 5.78 4.63
C SER A 63 31.28 5.88 5.30
N THR A 64 32.23 5.04 4.87
CA THR A 64 33.61 5.05 5.34
C THR A 64 34.57 4.89 4.17
N ASN A 65 35.78 5.44 4.32
CA ASN A 65 36.82 5.38 3.29
C ASN A 65 37.70 4.12 3.38
N CYS A 66 37.59 3.33 4.46
CA CYS A 66 38.36 2.11 4.67
C CYS A 66 37.61 1.13 5.60
N LEU A 67 37.96 -0.16 5.51
CA LEU A 67 37.50 -1.26 6.37
C LEU A 67 36.00 -1.64 6.26
N GLY A 68 35.40 -1.42 5.08
CA GLY A 68 34.03 -1.84 4.78
C GLY A 68 33.00 -0.78 5.22
N GLY A 69 32.33 -0.18 4.23
CA GLY A 69 31.29 0.82 4.45
C GLY A 69 30.02 0.48 3.67
N THR A 70 28.89 0.96 4.17
CA THR A 70 27.59 0.85 3.48
C THR A 70 27.42 2.00 2.49
N ARG A 71 26.78 1.70 1.36
CA ARG A 71 26.24 2.67 0.41
C ARG A 71 24.76 2.35 0.18
N ASN A 72 23.95 3.39 0.04
CA ASN A 72 22.52 3.28 -0.17
C ASN A 72 22.17 3.76 -1.56
N ARG A 73 20.99 3.39 -2.04
CA ARG A 73 20.33 4.00 -3.19
C ARG A 73 18.83 3.88 -3.02
N TYR A 74 18.09 4.72 -3.69
CA TYR A 74 16.65 4.87 -3.51
C TYR A 74 15.95 4.72 -4.86
N ARG A 75 14.69 4.32 -4.85
CA ARG A 75 13.81 4.37 -6.02
C ARG A 75 12.42 4.76 -5.55
N PHE A 76 11.68 5.44 -6.42
CA PHE A 76 10.32 5.89 -6.11
C PHE A 76 9.29 4.95 -6.75
N CYS A 77 8.10 4.91 -6.17
CA CYS A 77 6.97 4.15 -6.72
C CYS A 77 6.04 5.11 -7.48
N ASP A 78 6.53 5.61 -8.60
CA ASP A 78 5.90 6.68 -9.38
C ASP A 78 5.97 6.45 -10.89
N SER A 79 6.36 5.24 -11.33
CA SER A 79 6.65 4.95 -12.72
C SER A 79 5.96 3.65 -13.21
N PRO A 80 4.63 3.64 -13.41
CA PRO A 80 3.69 4.76 -13.19
C PRO A 80 3.28 4.91 -11.71
N PRO A 81 2.74 6.08 -11.30
CA PRO A 81 2.20 6.22 -9.96
C PRO A 81 0.92 5.38 -9.81
N PRO A 82 0.64 4.82 -8.62
CA PRO A 82 -0.59 4.09 -8.39
C PRO A 82 -1.81 5.00 -8.57
N ARG A 83 -2.89 4.44 -9.10
CA ARG A 83 -4.14 5.15 -9.38
C ARG A 83 -5.28 4.57 -8.57
N TYR A 84 -6.29 5.38 -8.28
CA TYR A 84 -7.56 4.91 -7.72
C TYR A 84 -7.42 4.06 -6.43
N GLY A 85 -6.52 4.43 -5.52
CA GLY A 85 -6.31 3.66 -4.28
C GLY A 85 -5.66 2.29 -4.50
N ALA A 86 -5.13 2.02 -5.70
CA ALA A 86 -4.33 0.83 -5.95
C ALA A 86 -3.10 0.81 -5.06
N LYS A 87 -2.62 -0.41 -4.79
CA LYS A 87 -1.44 -0.63 -3.97
C LYS A 87 -0.23 0.11 -4.55
N PHE A 88 0.52 0.77 -3.67
CA PHE A 88 1.90 1.17 -3.95
C PHE A 88 2.72 -0.08 -4.25
N CYS A 89 3.93 0.10 -4.78
CA CYS A 89 4.84 -0.93 -5.24
C CYS A 89 5.16 -1.91 -4.12
N GLU A 90 4.24 -2.83 -3.87
CA GLU A 90 4.44 -3.94 -2.97
C GLU A 90 5.47 -4.82 -3.66
N VAL A 91 6.45 -5.27 -2.90
CA VAL A 91 7.22 -6.44 -3.31
C VAL A 91 6.24 -7.60 -3.18
N CYS A 92 5.38 -7.79 -4.19
CA CYS A 92 4.62 -9.01 -4.36
C CYS A 92 5.66 -10.11 -4.64
N ASN A 93 6.23 -10.68 -3.58
CA ASN A 93 6.93 -11.95 -3.64
C ASN A 93 5.88 -13.03 -3.95
N VAL A 94 5.36 -13.02 -5.17
CA VAL A 94 4.71 -14.18 -5.78
C VAL A 94 5.78 -14.82 -6.66
N THR A 95 6.77 -15.43 -6.02
CA THR A 95 7.57 -16.45 -6.69
C THR A 95 6.99 -17.81 -6.29
N PRO A 96 6.45 -18.61 -7.25
CA PRO A 96 6.67 -20.03 -7.14
C PRO A 96 8.19 -20.21 -7.36
N ALA A 97 8.85 -20.79 -6.36
CA ALA A 97 10.30 -20.99 -6.28
C ALA A 97 11.03 -21.11 -7.63
N SER A 98 11.91 -20.15 -7.94
CA SER A 98 13.04 -20.35 -8.85
C SER A 98 14.20 -19.40 -8.54
N ASN A 99 15.13 -19.95 -7.75
CA ASN A 99 16.57 -19.72 -7.59
C ASN A 99 17.18 -18.30 -7.39
N PRO A 100 18.21 -18.20 -6.53
CA PRO A 100 18.93 -16.95 -6.26
C PRO A 100 20.03 -16.69 -7.31
N VAL A 101 20.08 -15.47 -7.84
CA VAL A 101 21.17 -14.88 -8.64
C VAL A 101 21.01 -13.36 -8.48
N ASP A 102 21.94 -12.51 -8.02
CA ASP A 102 23.37 -12.58 -7.65
C ASP A 102 23.60 -11.84 -6.31
#